data_AF-A0AAV7ESU4-F1
#
_entry.id   AF-A0AAV7ESU4-F1
#
_cell.length_a   1.000
_cell.length_b   1.000
_cell.length_c   1.000
_cell.angle_alpha   90.00
_cell.angle_beta   90.00
_cell.angle_gamma   90.00
#
_symmetry.space_group_name_H-M   'P 1'
#
loop_
_entity.id
_entity.type
_entity.pdbx_description
1 polymer ?
#
loop_
_entity_poly.entity_id
_entity_poly.type
_entity_poly.pdbx_seq_one_letter_code
_entity_poly.pdbx_strand_id
1 'polypeptide(L)'
;MGSDNSPINQFKQTHFSRRGAWGAGAEEKYNLMLEAKEQATQQETLVNEKQIVEDVLESKSGYIKGQGLAQPAVPKRPHGTSSSSSSIQNMIDEVREEHRREIEKLKEENSRQLEENSRQLEEMRREMIQMIQGLRDP
;
A
#
# COMPACT_ATOMS: atom_id res chain seq x y z
N MET A 1 20.57 -19.21 24.09
CA MET A 1 19.37 -18.44 24.44
C MET A 1 18.95 -17.73 23.16
N GLY A 2 17.99 -18.30 22.43
CA GLY A 2 17.59 -17.82 21.10
C GLY A 2 16.87 -16.49 21.23
N SER A 3 17.54 -15.41 20.85
CA SER A 3 16.84 -14.15 20.60
C SER A 3 16.09 -14.32 19.28
N ASP A 4 14.78 -14.48 19.35
CA ASP A 4 13.89 -14.28 18.21
C ASP A 4 14.07 -12.83 17.75
N ASN A 5 15.03 -12.66 16.84
CA ASN A 5 15.55 -11.38 16.36
C ASN A 5 14.58 -10.73 15.33
N SER A 6 13.28 -10.88 15.60
CA SER A 6 12.20 -10.31 14.83
C SER A 6 12.24 -8.78 14.97
N PRO A 7 12.18 -8.01 13.87
CA PRO A 7 12.09 -6.56 13.90
C PRO A 7 10.98 -6.03 14.83
N ILE A 8 9.83 -6.72 14.88
CA ILE A 8 8.70 -6.36 15.75
C ILE A 8 9.04 -6.58 17.23
N ASN A 9 9.74 -7.69 17.55
CA ASN A 9 10.23 -7.93 18.90
C ASN A 9 11.31 -6.93 19.32
N GLN A 10 12.16 -6.49 18.40
CA GLN A 10 13.15 -5.44 18.67
C GLN A 10 12.45 -4.12 19.01
N PHE A 11 11.41 -3.74 18.27
CA PHE A 11 10.61 -2.54 18.57
C PHE A 11 10.01 -2.59 19.98
N LYS A 12 9.46 -3.74 20.38
CA LYS A 12 8.99 -3.92 21.76
C LYS A 12 10.11 -3.72 22.77
N GLN A 13 11.27 -4.32 22.56
CA GLN A 13 12.39 -4.22 23.50
C GLN A 13 12.93 -2.80 23.66
N THR A 14 12.90 -1.98 22.62
CA THR A 14 13.39 -0.60 22.67
C THR A 14 12.35 0.37 23.23
N HIS A 15 11.06 0.12 22.99
CA HIS A 15 9.98 1.05 23.38
C HIS A 15 9.19 0.63 24.62
N PHE A 16 9.37 -0.60 25.10
CA PHE A 16 8.82 -1.07 26.36
C PHE A 16 9.83 -0.90 27.48
N SER A 17 9.51 -0.04 28.45
CA SER A 17 10.41 0.21 29.57
C SER A 17 10.55 -1.02 30.48
N ARG A 18 11.68 -1.12 31.20
CA ARG A 18 11.87 -2.13 32.25
C ARG A 18 10.85 -2.03 33.39
N ARG A 19 10.11 -0.93 33.49
CA ARG A 19 9.03 -0.72 34.48
C ARG A 19 7.66 -1.15 33.97
N GLY A 20 7.58 -1.75 32.78
CA GLY A 20 6.33 -2.28 32.24
C GLY A 20 5.43 -1.26 31.53
N ALA A 21 5.97 -0.10 31.17
CA ALA A 21 5.22 0.96 30.49
C ALA A 21 5.74 1.18 29.06
N TRP A 22 4.82 1.42 28.12
CA TRP A 22 5.10 1.83 26.76
C TRP A 22 5.52 3.30 26.66
N GLY A 23 6.40 3.61 25.71
CA GLY A 23 6.63 4.98 25.28
C GLY A 23 5.38 5.58 24.61
N ALA A 24 5.31 6.91 24.53
CA ALA A 24 4.19 7.63 23.93
C ALA A 24 3.90 7.14 22.49
N GLY A 25 2.69 6.64 22.24
CA GLY A 25 2.26 6.12 20.94
C GLY A 25 2.96 4.83 20.49
N ALA A 26 3.80 4.23 21.33
CA ALA A 26 4.52 2.99 20.97
C ALA A 26 3.65 1.74 21.10
N GLU A 27 2.72 1.72 22.05
CA GLU A 27 1.76 0.62 22.21
C GLU A 27 0.87 0.46 20.98
N GLU A 28 0.29 1.57 20.52
CA GLU A 28 -0.56 1.60 19.32
C GLU A 28 0.20 1.11 18.08
N LYS A 29 1.42 1.60 17.87
CA LYS A 29 2.29 1.14 16.77
C LYS A 29 2.65 -0.33 16.87
N TYR A 30 2.95 -0.82 18.07
CA TYR A 30 3.23 -2.24 18.26
C TYR A 30 2.00 -3.10 17.93
N ASN A 31 0.80 -2.67 18.34
CA ASN A 31 -0.44 -3.36 18.03
C ASN A 31 -0.73 -3.38 16.52
N LEU A 32 -0.49 -2.26 15.82
CA LEU A 32 -0.60 -2.20 14.35
C LEU A 32 0.37 -3.17 13.66
N MET A 33 1.61 -3.31 14.17
CA MET A 33 2.56 -4.29 13.62
C MET A 33 2.09 -5.74 13.81
N LEU A 34 1.47 -6.05 14.95
CA LEU A 34 0.92 -7.38 15.20
C LEU A 34 -0.27 -7.69 14.28
N GLU A 35 -1.17 -6.72 14.10
CA GLU A 35 -2.32 -6.86 13.20
C GLU A 35 -1.86 -7.08 11.75
N ALA A 36 -0.91 -6.29 11.25
CA ALA A 36 -0.35 -6.47 9.91
C ALA A 36 0.34 -7.83 9.73
N LYS A 37 1.02 -8.33 10.78
CA LYS A 37 1.62 -9.67 10.78
C LYS A 37 0.55 -10.76 10.72
N GLU A 38 -0.53 -10.61 11.47
CA GLU A 38 -1.66 -11.54 11.47
C GLU A 38 -2.35 -11.58 10.10
N GLN A 39 -2.64 -10.42 9.51
CA GLN A 39 -3.22 -10.31 8.17
C GLN A 39 -2.34 -10.97 7.10
N ALA A 40 -1.02 -10.72 7.13
CA ALA A 40 -0.08 -11.33 6.19
C ALA A 40 -0.05 -12.87 6.30
N THR A 41 -0.20 -13.39 7.53
CA THR A 41 -0.25 -14.83 7.81
C THR A 41 -1.57 -15.44 7.31
N GLN A 42 -2.70 -14.74 7.47
CA GLN A 42 -4.01 -15.18 6.97
C GLN A 42 -4.09 -15.22 5.43
N GLN A 43 -3.35 -14.35 4.74
CA GLN A 43 -3.29 -14.31 3.28
C GLN A 43 -2.25 -15.28 2.68
N GLU A 44 -1.61 -16.14 3.49
CA GLU A 44 -0.50 -17.02 3.09
C GLU A 44 0.65 -16.30 2.35
N THR A 45 0.79 -15.00 2.59
CA THR A 45 1.89 -14.21 2.02
C THR A 45 3.16 -14.39 2.84
N LEU A 46 4.32 -14.30 2.19
CA LEU A 46 5.60 -14.29 2.90
C LEU A 46 5.65 -13.07 3.84
N VAL A 47 5.62 -13.31 5.15
CA VAL A 47 5.64 -12.27 6.18
C VAL A 47 7.02 -11.60 6.21
N ASN A 48 7.13 -10.40 5.63
CA ASN A 48 8.32 -9.56 5.76
C ASN A 48 8.14 -8.59 6.94
N GLU A 49 8.52 -9.03 8.13
CA GLU A 49 8.39 -8.22 9.36
C GLU A 49 9.17 -6.89 9.30
N LYS A 50 10.22 -6.79 8.48
CA LYS A 50 10.93 -5.51 8.29
C LYS A 50 10.05 -4.49 7.56
N GLN A 51 9.34 -4.93 6.52
CA GLN A 51 8.41 -4.08 5.78
C GLN A 51 7.26 -3.62 6.67
N ILE A 52 6.70 -4.53 7.47
CA ILE A 52 5.64 -4.21 8.43
C ILE A 52 6.09 -3.10 9.41
N VAL A 53 7.31 -3.22 9.94
CA VAL A 53 7.87 -2.20 10.83
C VAL A 53 8.10 -0.88 10.09
N GLU A 54 8.63 -0.90 8.87
CA GLU A 54 8.86 0.32 8.07
C GLU A 54 7.57 1.05 7.73
N ASP A 55 6.52 0.31 7.36
CA ASP A 55 5.20 0.84 7.02
C ASP A 55 4.52 1.46 8.25
N VAL A 56 4.49 0.76 9.39
CA VAL A 56 3.84 1.26 10.62
C VAL A 56 4.61 2.42 11.26
N LEU A 57 5.94 2.41 11.16
CA LEU A 57 6.73 3.52 11.69
C LEU A 57 6.76 4.73 10.76
N GLU A 58 6.14 4.63 9.57
CA GLU A 58 6.17 5.63 8.50
C GLU A 58 7.56 6.24 8.43
N SER A 59 8.57 5.39 8.16
CA SER A 59 9.95 5.83 8.12
C SER A 59 10.06 7.04 7.20
N LYS A 60 10.11 8.25 7.78
CA LYS A 60 10.51 9.45 7.06
C LYS A 60 11.89 9.12 6.54
N SER A 61 11.98 8.75 5.26
CA SER A 61 13.23 8.56 4.54
C SER A 61 13.94 9.91 4.51
N GLY A 62 14.62 10.19 5.60
CA GLY A 62 15.35 11.40 5.88
C GLY A 62 16.66 10.94 6.45
N TYR A 63 17.68 10.98 5.62
CA TYR A 63 19.08 10.75 5.97
C TYR A 63 19.39 11.43 7.32
N ILE A 64 19.53 10.68 8.42
CA ILE A 64 20.03 11.23 9.67
C ILE A 64 21.54 11.40 9.49
N LYS A 65 21.94 12.55 8.95
CA LYS A 65 23.34 12.92 8.82
C LYS A 65 23.89 13.22 10.22
N GLY A 66 24.55 12.24 10.84
CA GLY A 66 25.42 12.50 12.00
C GLY A 66 25.27 11.58 13.22
N GLN A 67 25.31 10.25 13.04
CA GLN A 67 25.73 9.37 14.14
C GLN A 67 27.06 8.68 13.79
N GLY A 68 28.08 9.50 13.56
CA GLY A 68 29.48 9.13 13.79
C GLY A 68 29.90 9.74 15.12
N LEU A 69 30.62 8.95 15.93
CA LEU A 69 31.26 9.26 17.21
C LEU A 69 31.50 10.77 17.51
N ALA A 70 31.07 11.18 18.71
CA ALA A 70 31.05 12.53 19.27
C ALA A 70 32.26 13.43 18.97
N GLN A 71 32.00 14.68 18.53
CA GLN A 71 32.84 15.88 18.73
C GLN A 71 31.97 17.17 18.80
N PRO A 72 32.41 18.24 19.50
CA PRO A 72 31.53 19.18 20.20
C PRO A 72 30.87 20.23 19.30
N ALA A 73 29.78 20.80 19.83
CA ALA A 73 28.86 21.71 19.18
C ALA A 73 29.52 22.89 18.45
N VAL A 74 29.16 23.07 17.19
CA VAL A 74 29.44 24.26 16.37
C VAL A 74 28.09 24.91 16.02
N PRO A 75 27.92 26.24 16.14
CA PRO A 75 26.61 26.87 16.14
C PRO A 75 25.93 26.79 14.76
N LYS A 76 24.62 26.55 14.82
CA LYS A 76 23.72 26.43 13.68
C LYS A 76 23.80 27.68 12.80
N ARG A 77 24.23 27.52 11.54
CA ARG A 77 23.89 28.46 10.47
C ARG A 77 22.51 28.10 9.92
N PRO A 78 21.61 29.06 9.66
CA PRO A 78 20.34 28.79 9.00
C PRO A 78 20.62 28.63 7.49
N HIS A 79 20.71 27.38 7.01
CA HIS A 79 20.68 27.12 5.57
C HIS A 79 19.28 26.65 5.20
N GLY A 80 18.58 27.50 4.47
CA GLY A 80 17.26 27.21 3.93
C GLY A 80 17.31 26.10 2.88
N THR A 81 16.20 25.38 2.79
CA THR A 81 15.87 24.49 1.67
C THR A 81 14.36 24.50 1.51
N SER A 82 13.84 25.47 0.75
CA SER A 82 12.43 25.59 0.37
C SER A 82 12.16 25.14 -1.08
N SER A 83 13.11 24.49 -1.75
CA SER A 83 12.97 24.13 -3.18
C SER A 83 12.56 22.68 -3.46
N SER A 84 12.71 21.74 -2.52
CA SER A 84 12.49 20.31 -2.80
C SER A 84 11.03 19.84 -2.62
N SER A 85 10.19 20.63 -1.95
CA SER A 85 8.79 20.26 -1.67
C SER A 85 7.88 20.38 -2.91
N SER A 86 8.14 21.34 -3.79
CA SER A 86 7.31 21.57 -4.98
C SER A 86 7.53 20.49 -6.05
N SER A 87 8.76 20.01 -6.22
CA SER A 87 9.06 18.94 -7.17
C SER A 87 8.41 17.61 -6.75
N ILE A 88 8.38 17.31 -5.45
CA ILE A 88 7.71 16.11 -4.93
C ILE A 88 6.19 16.22 -5.11
N GLN A 89 5.61 17.39 -4.83
CA GLN A 89 4.18 17.61 -5.01
C GLN A 89 3.77 17.45 -6.48
N ASN A 90 4.57 17.97 -7.42
CA ASN A 90 4.30 17.83 -8.85
C ASN A 90 4.31 16.36 -9.31
N MET A 91 5.26 15.55 -8.82
CA MET A 91 5.29 14.12 -9.14
C MET A 91 4.06 13.37 -8.58
N ILE A 92 3.60 13.74 -7.38
CA ILE A 92 2.38 13.16 -6.80
C ILE A 92 1.15 13.49 -7.65
N ASP A 93 1.03 14.73 -8.09
CA ASP A 93 -0.10 15.18 -8.90
C ASP A 93 -0.08 14.52 -10.29
N GLU A 94 1.10 14.34 -10.89
CA GLU A 94 1.27 13.62 -12.16
C GLU A 94 0.81 12.15 -12.06
N VAL A 95 1.28 11.42 -11.04
CA VAL A 95 0.88 10.02 -10.81
C VAL A 95 -0.62 9.91 -10.55
N ARG A 96 -1.22 10.86 -9.83
CA ARG A 96 -2.67 10.88 -9.59
C ARG A 96 -3.47 11.06 -10.87
N GLU A 97 -3.02 11.94 -11.75
CA GLU A 97 -3.69 12.17 -13.03
C GLU A 97 -3.52 11.01 -14.01
N GLU A 98 -2.35 10.38 -14.07
CA GLU A 98 -2.17 9.15 -14.84
C GLU A 98 -3.10 8.03 -14.34
N HIS A 99 -3.16 7.83 -13.03
CA HIS A 99 -4.03 6.81 -12.45
C HIS A 99 -5.51 7.10 -12.70
N ARG A 100 -5.93 8.38 -12.65
CA ARG A 100 -7.29 8.80 -13.00
C ARG A 100 -7.63 8.44 -14.45
N ARG A 101 -6.74 8.72 -15.39
CA ARG A 101 -6.93 8.40 -16.82
C ARG A 101 -7.03 6.90 -17.05
N GLU A 102 -6.19 6.11 -16.39
CA GLU A 102 -6.24 4.65 -16.54
C GLU A 102 -7.57 4.08 -16.00
N ILE A 103 -8.06 4.58 -14.86
CA ILE A 103 -9.38 4.19 -14.34
C ILE A 103 -10.49 4.52 -15.33
N GLU A 104 -10.45 5.71 -15.95
CA GLU A 104 -11.45 6.12 -16.92
C GLU A 104 -11.42 5.23 -18.17
N LYS A 105 -10.23 4.92 -18.68
CA LYS A 105 -10.05 4.01 -19.80
C LYS A 105 -10.55 2.60 -19.50
N LEU A 106 -10.23 2.06 -18.31
CA LEU A 106 -10.72 0.75 -17.88
C LEU A 106 -12.25 0.72 -17.76
N LYS A 107 -12.86 1.81 -17.28
CA LYS A 107 -14.33 1.92 -17.21
C LYS A 107 -14.96 1.93 -18.61
N GLU A 108 -14.39 2.69 -19.53
CA GLU A 108 -14.89 2.75 -20.92
C GLU A 108 -14.76 1.39 -21.62
N GLU A 109 -13.61 0.72 -21.47
CA GLU A 109 -13.40 -0.61 -22.02
C GLU A 109 -14.39 -1.63 -21.43
N ASN A 110 -14.61 -1.60 -20.11
CA ASN A 110 -15.58 -2.48 -19.46
C ASN A 110 -17.01 -2.22 -19.97
N SER A 111 -17.41 -0.95 -20.13
CA SER A 111 -18.70 -0.60 -20.72
C SER A 111 -18.85 -1.14 -22.14
N ARG A 112 -17.80 -0.99 -22.97
CA ARG A 112 -17.80 -1.51 -24.35
C ARG A 112 -17.93 -3.03 -24.39
N GLN A 113 -17.20 -3.74 -23.53
CA GLN A 113 -17.29 -5.20 -23.42
C GLN A 113 -18.68 -5.65 -22.95
N LEU A 114 -19.30 -4.92 -22.01
CA LEU A 114 -20.64 -5.22 -21.54
C LEU A 114 -21.69 -5.07 -22.65
N GLU A 115 -21.58 -4.01 -23.47
CA GLU A 115 -22.44 -3.80 -24.63
C GLU A 115 -22.26 -4.89 -25.70
N GLU A 116 -21.02 -5.27 -25.99
CA GLU A 116 -20.71 -6.34 -26.95
C GLU A 116 -21.24 -7.69 -26.48
N ASN A 117 -21.03 -8.05 -25.21
CA ASN A 117 -21.58 -9.26 -24.60
C ASN A 117 -23.12 -9.26 -24.67
N SER A 118 -23.75 -8.11 -24.43
CA SER A 118 -25.20 -7.97 -24.51
C SER A 118 -25.71 -8.18 -25.95
N ARG A 119 -25.02 -7.63 -26.95
CA ARG A 119 -25.35 -7.85 -28.37
C ARG A 119 -25.22 -9.32 -28.77
N GLN A 120 -24.13 -9.97 -28.39
CA GLN A 120 -23.93 -11.40 -28.67
C GLN A 120 -25.02 -12.27 -28.02
N LEU A 121 -25.42 -11.94 -26.79
CA LEU A 121 -26.50 -12.66 -26.12
C LEU A 121 -27.85 -12.48 -26.83
N GLU A 122 -28.15 -11.27 -27.31
CA GLU A 122 -29.36 -11.02 -28.10
C GLU A 122 -29.34 -11.75 -29.45
N GLU A 123 -28.20 -11.82 -30.11
CA GLU A 123 -28.02 -12.54 -31.37
C GLU A 123 -28.25 -14.04 -31.16
N MET A 124 -27.58 -14.64 -30.17
CA MET A 124 -27.78 -16.05 -29.80
C MET A 124 -29.25 -16.33 -29.45
N ARG A 125 -29.92 -15.40 -28.76
CA ARG A 125 -31.36 -15.51 -28.45
C ARG A 125 -32.20 -15.52 -29.73
N ARG A 126 -31.89 -14.68 -30.71
CA ARG A 126 -32.60 -14.64 -32.01
C ARG A 126 -32.40 -15.94 -32.79
N GLU A 127 -31.16 -16.44 -32.86
CA GLU A 127 -30.85 -17.71 -33.51
C GLU A 127 -31.60 -18.89 -32.88
N MET A 128 -31.65 -18.94 -31.54
CA MET A 128 -32.39 -19.96 -30.81
C MET A 128 -33.89 -19.94 -31.14
N ILE A 129 -34.48 -18.74 -31.24
CA ILE A 129 -35.89 -18.60 -31.63
C ILE A 129 -36.11 -19.08 -33.06
N GLN A 130 -35.22 -18.75 -34.01
CA GLN A 130 -35.32 -19.22 -35.39
C GLN A 130 -35.20 -20.75 -35.50
N MET A 131 -34.27 -21.38 -34.77
CA MET A 131 -34.15 -22.84 -34.74
C MET A 131 -35.42 -23.52 -34.23
N ILE A 132 -36.03 -22.98 -33.17
CA ILE A 132 -37.28 -23.52 -32.62
C ILE A 132 -38.45 -23.38 -33.61
N GLN A 133 -38.50 -22.25 -34.35
CA GLN A 133 -39.55 -22.01 -35.34
C GLN A 133 -39.36 -22.87 -36.60
N GLY A 134 -38.13 -23.06 -37.08
CA GLY A 134 -37.83 -23.92 -38.23
C GLY A 134 -38.09 -25.41 -37.99
N LEU A 135 -38.16 -25.85 -36.73
CA LEU A 135 -38.57 -27.21 -36.35
C LEU A 135 -40.10 -27.40 -36.27
N ARG A 136 -40.89 -26.31 -36.39
CA ARG A 136 -42.34 -26.31 -36.20
C ARG A 136 -43.15 -26.35 -37.50
N ASP A 137 -42.54 -26.06 -38.65
CA ASP A 137 -43.20 -26.09 -39.97
C ASP A 137 -42.56 -27.16 -40.88
N PRO A 138 -43.20 -28.34 -41.07
CA PRO A 138 -42.86 -29.31 -42.11
C PRO A 138 -43.45 -28.97 -43.50
#